data_AF-A0A4Q3A3T7-F1
#
_entry.id   AF-A0A4Q3A3T7-F1
#
_cell.length_a   1.000
_cell.length_b   1.000
_cell.length_c   1.000
_cell.angle_alpha   90.00
_cell.angle_beta   90.00
_cell.angle_gamma   90.00
#
_symmetry.space_group_name_H-M   'P 1'
#
loop_
_entity.id
_entity.type
_entity.pdbx_description
1 polymer ?
#
loop_
_entity_poly.entity_id
_entity_poly.type
_entity_poly.pdbx_seq_one_letter_code
_entity_poly.pdbx_strand_id
1 'polypeptide(L)'
;PTRIRVKGKNGSGKSTLLRALLGIVSADLHITGSLSLTARAAYLDQNYELLNNAESVLGPLIKGQRDNIVLTTKFGFPFDGGAPDNSRGFILRQLEGSLERLGTDWVDIYMIHIPDEGTPLDETLRALDDIVTSGKARYIAVSNMAPWRVVEADWVAKELRTHGFICSQNEYSLLQREPEKELIPALSHRGMTLNPYFPLASGMLTGKYLEGGEGRLKDNFLGLGNMFLTERNHAIVRRLDTYAKERGHSLIELAMSWLACQPAVAGIIAGATKPEQVAQNVMAASWKMSADELSEIAAITA
;
A
#
# COMPACT_ATOMS: atom_id res chain seq x y z
N PRO A 1 20.42 -2.69 14.27
CA PRO A 1 20.77 -1.46 13.52
C PRO A 1 21.24 -1.80 12.09
N THR A 2 20.31 -2.09 11.19
CA THR A 2 20.64 -2.42 9.80
C THR A 2 20.61 -1.13 9.00
N ARG A 3 21.75 -0.46 8.87
CA ARG A 3 21.91 0.69 7.96
C ARG A 3 21.76 0.17 6.53
N ILE A 4 20.62 0.44 5.90
CA ILE A 4 20.43 0.21 4.46
C ILE A 4 21.30 1.23 3.72
N ARG A 5 22.45 0.77 3.20
CA ARG A 5 23.30 1.55 2.30
C ARG A 5 22.64 1.60 0.93
N VAL A 6 22.23 2.80 0.52
CA VAL A 6 21.90 3.13 -0.87
C VAL A 6 23.17 2.97 -1.72
N LYS A 7 23.30 1.85 -2.44
CA LYS A 7 24.26 1.71 -3.53
C LYS A 7 23.52 1.99 -4.84
N GLY A 8 23.78 3.16 -5.41
CA GLY A 8 23.26 3.55 -6.71
C GLY A 8 23.76 2.62 -7.80
N LYS A 9 22.83 1.93 -8.45
CA LYS A 9 22.93 1.52 -9.85
C LYS A 9 21.55 1.71 -10.50
N ASN A 10 21.47 2.69 -11.39
CA ASN A 10 20.44 2.90 -12.42
C ASN A 10 18.95 2.98 -12.02
N GLY A 11 18.60 3.07 -10.73
CA GLY A 11 17.25 3.45 -10.29
C GLY A 11 17.10 4.97 -10.19
N SER A 12 15.97 5.52 -10.61
CA SER A 12 15.60 6.92 -10.33
C SER A 12 15.74 7.21 -8.82
N GLY A 13 16.16 8.44 -8.46
CA GLY A 13 16.32 8.83 -7.05
C GLY A 13 15.06 8.61 -6.20
N LYS A 14 13.87 8.72 -6.81
CA LYS A 14 12.56 8.50 -6.17
C LYS A 14 12.40 7.08 -5.61
N SER A 15 12.77 6.05 -6.38
CA SER A 15 12.60 4.64 -5.98
C SER A 15 13.45 4.23 -4.78
N THR A 16 14.66 4.77 -4.74
CA THR A 16 15.64 4.50 -3.68
C THR A 16 15.28 5.23 -2.40
N LEU A 17 14.76 6.45 -2.53
CA LEU A 17 14.25 7.25 -1.43
C LEU A 17 13.05 6.57 -0.75
N LEU A 18 12.07 6.07 -1.51
CA LEU A 18 10.90 5.45 -0.88
C LEU A 18 11.22 4.15 -0.15
N ARG A 19 12.10 3.31 -0.71
CA ARG A 19 12.61 2.11 -0.02
C ARG A 19 13.32 2.44 1.30
N ALA A 20 14.02 3.58 1.34
CA ALA A 20 14.65 4.06 2.57
C ALA A 20 13.63 4.58 3.59
N LEU A 21 12.51 5.15 3.14
CA LEU A 21 11.44 5.68 3.98
C LEU A 21 10.57 4.56 4.58
N LEU A 22 10.09 3.61 3.78
CA LEU A 22 9.03 2.68 4.21
C LEU A 22 9.51 1.38 4.86
N GLY A 23 10.80 1.04 4.74
CA GLY A 23 11.25 -0.32 5.08
C GLY A 23 10.53 -1.40 4.26
N ILE A 24 10.84 -2.67 4.49
CA ILE A 24 10.32 -3.78 3.66
C ILE A 24 8.82 -4.03 3.93
N VAL A 25 8.37 -3.82 5.17
CA VAL A 25 6.98 -4.03 5.59
C VAL A 25 6.49 -2.79 6.33
N SER A 26 5.43 -2.20 5.80
CA SER A 26 4.64 -1.15 6.46
C SER A 26 3.40 -1.78 7.08
N ALA A 27 3.10 -1.42 8.33
CA ALA A 27 1.86 -1.84 8.97
C ALA A 27 0.78 -0.82 8.61
N ASP A 28 -0.30 -1.25 7.99
CA ASP A 28 -1.48 -0.41 7.81
C ASP A 28 -2.48 -0.81 8.88
N LEU A 29 -2.95 0.17 9.64
CA LEU A 29 -3.97 -0.09 10.62
C LEU A 29 -5.29 -0.27 9.88
N HIS A 30 -5.64 -1.52 9.64
CA HIS A 30 -6.80 -1.92 8.88
C HIS A 30 -8.09 -1.76 9.71
N ILE A 31 -8.39 -0.50 9.99
CA ILE A 31 -9.73 -0.03 10.21
C ILE A 31 -10.13 0.60 8.88
N THR A 32 -11.18 0.06 8.26
CA THR A 32 -11.64 0.30 6.88
C THR A 32 -11.60 1.76 6.42
N GLY A 33 -10.43 2.25 5.98
CA GLY A 33 -10.27 3.66 5.64
C GLY A 33 -8.87 4.24 5.83
N SER A 34 -7.89 3.73 5.09
CA SER A 34 -6.59 4.34 4.77
C SER A 34 -5.65 4.82 5.90
N LEU A 35 -4.59 4.05 6.23
CA LEU A 35 -3.31 4.64 6.71
C LEU A 35 -2.10 3.66 6.75
N SER A 36 -1.02 3.88 6.00
CA SER A 36 0.20 3.05 6.12
C SER A 36 1.27 3.68 7.03
N LEU A 37 1.61 3.00 8.13
CA LEU A 37 2.71 3.30 9.06
C LEU A 37 3.97 2.48 8.73
N THR A 38 5.14 3.09 8.94
CA THR A 38 6.39 2.34 9.16
C THR A 38 6.86 2.46 10.62
N ALA A 39 6.71 1.34 11.34
CA ALA A 39 7.20 0.95 12.68
C ALA A 39 6.75 1.72 13.96
N ARG A 40 5.63 1.32 14.58
CA ARG A 40 5.47 0.67 15.91
C ARG A 40 3.96 0.64 16.20
N ALA A 41 3.39 -0.57 16.21
CA ALA A 41 1.97 -0.85 16.07
C ALA A 41 1.05 -0.22 17.13
N ALA A 42 -0.16 0.13 16.71
CA ALA A 42 -1.26 0.38 17.63
C ALA A 42 -2.62 0.12 16.99
N TYR A 43 -3.31 -0.88 17.53
CA TYR A 43 -4.59 -1.55 17.23
C TYR A 43 -5.85 -0.67 17.19
N LEU A 44 -6.93 -1.08 16.48
CA LEU A 44 -8.36 -0.93 16.87
C LEU A 44 -9.38 -1.59 15.88
N ASP A 45 -10.63 -1.72 16.36
CA ASP A 45 -11.72 -2.66 15.97
C ASP A 45 -12.73 -2.10 14.94
N GLN A 46 -13.73 -2.89 14.51
CA GLN A 46 -14.64 -2.77 13.35
C GLN A 46 -15.83 -1.79 13.51
N ASN A 47 -16.17 -0.99 12.46
CA ASN A 47 -17.46 -0.34 12.12
C ASN A 47 -17.31 0.80 11.08
N TYR A 48 -18.33 1.07 10.26
CA TYR A 48 -18.28 2.04 9.14
C TYR A 48 -18.18 3.53 9.55
N GLU A 49 -18.47 3.87 10.82
CA GLU A 49 -18.22 5.21 11.39
C GLU A 49 -16.71 5.53 11.56
N LEU A 50 -15.82 4.59 11.23
CA LEU A 50 -14.39 4.65 11.55
C LEU A 50 -13.47 5.28 10.49
N LEU A 51 -13.99 5.67 9.32
CA LEU A 51 -13.20 6.45 8.34
C LEU A 51 -12.60 7.71 8.99
N ASN A 52 -13.30 8.30 9.97
CA ASN A 52 -12.87 9.46 10.74
C ASN A 52 -12.05 9.14 12.01
N ASN A 53 -11.98 7.87 12.42
CA ASN A 53 -11.44 7.50 13.72
C ASN A 53 -10.01 6.96 13.66
N ALA A 54 -9.55 6.39 12.53
CA ALA A 54 -8.21 5.83 12.44
C ALA A 54 -7.11 6.88 12.70
N GLU A 55 -7.24 8.07 12.11
CA GLU A 55 -6.31 9.19 12.34
C GLU A 55 -6.39 9.72 13.78
N SER A 56 -7.61 9.88 14.31
CA SER A 56 -7.88 10.36 15.67
C SER A 56 -7.37 9.39 16.75
N VAL A 57 -7.39 8.08 16.44
CA VAL A 57 -6.79 7.03 17.25
C VAL A 57 -5.28 7.12 17.16
N LEU A 58 -4.72 7.21 15.94
CA LEU A 58 -3.28 7.17 15.75
C LEU A 58 -2.56 8.39 16.29
N GLY A 59 -3.12 9.59 16.15
CA GLY A 59 -2.47 10.85 16.56
C GLY A 59 -1.88 10.80 17.97
N PRO A 60 -2.66 10.43 19.00
CA PRO A 60 -2.16 10.22 20.36
C PRO A 60 -1.02 9.19 20.47
N LEU A 61 -1.03 8.14 19.65
CA LEU A 61 -0.08 7.03 19.70
C LEU A 61 1.28 7.38 19.09
N ILE A 62 1.32 8.33 18.14
CA ILE A 62 2.56 8.79 17.51
C ILE A 62 3.17 10.02 18.19
N LYS A 63 2.49 10.58 19.19
CA LYS A 63 2.95 11.75 19.93
C LYS A 63 4.32 11.49 20.58
N GLY A 64 5.27 12.37 20.34
CA GLY A 64 6.66 12.23 20.81
C GLY A 64 7.50 11.22 20.01
N GLN A 65 6.95 10.57 18.98
CA GLN A 65 7.64 9.66 18.07
C GLN A 65 7.53 10.10 16.61
N ARG A 66 6.91 11.24 16.32
CA ARG A 66 6.58 11.70 14.97
C ARG A 66 7.78 11.68 14.01
N ASP A 67 8.95 12.10 14.47
CA ASP A 67 10.18 12.15 13.66
C ASP A 67 10.78 10.77 13.33
N ASN A 68 10.33 9.72 14.04
CA ASN A 68 10.79 8.34 13.84
C ASN A 68 9.85 7.52 12.96
N ILE A 69 8.78 8.12 12.44
CA ILE A 69 7.72 7.42 11.72
C ILE A 69 7.55 8.06 10.34
N VAL A 70 7.45 7.21 9.32
CA VAL A 70 6.94 7.63 8.01
C VAL A 70 5.42 7.50 8.01
N LEU A 71 4.75 8.65 8.00
CA LEU A 71 3.31 8.78 8.13
C LEU A 71 2.68 9.06 6.76
N THR A 72 1.80 8.18 6.31
CA THR A 72 1.07 8.33 5.04
C THR A 72 -0.41 8.49 5.30
N THR A 73 -1.04 9.56 4.82
CA THR A 73 -2.51 9.68 4.79
C THR A 73 -3.03 9.94 3.38
N LYS A 74 -4.35 9.80 3.20
CA LYS A 74 -5.00 9.76 1.88
C LYS A 74 -6.27 10.58 1.85
N PHE A 75 -6.62 11.08 0.68
CA PHE A 75 -7.87 11.80 0.41
C PHE A 75 -8.54 11.26 -0.86
N GLY A 76 -9.77 11.67 -1.14
CA GLY A 76 -10.44 11.38 -2.40
C GLY A 76 -11.79 10.69 -2.24
N PHE A 77 -12.16 10.27 -1.04
CA PHE A 77 -13.55 9.93 -0.72
C PHE A 77 -14.17 11.03 0.13
N PRO A 78 -15.27 11.64 -0.31
CA PRO A 78 -16.10 12.45 0.57
C PRO A 78 -16.65 11.63 1.73
N PHE A 79 -16.67 12.21 2.92
CA PHE A 79 -17.18 11.53 4.13
C PHE A 79 -18.69 11.27 4.09
N ASP A 80 -19.42 12.00 3.26
CA ASP A 80 -20.85 11.85 3.03
C ASP A 80 -21.19 10.74 2.00
N GLY A 81 -20.17 10.01 1.53
CA GLY A 81 -20.34 8.97 0.52
C GLY A 81 -20.53 9.51 -0.90
N GLY A 82 -20.20 10.79 -1.14
CA GLY A 82 -20.17 11.40 -2.46
C GLY A 82 -19.17 10.74 -3.42
N ALA A 83 -19.25 11.15 -4.69
CA ALA A 83 -18.28 10.74 -5.72
C ALA A 83 -16.86 11.21 -5.36
N PRO A 84 -15.81 10.51 -5.83
CA PRO A 84 -14.44 10.97 -5.59
C PRO A 84 -14.22 12.43 -6.00
N ASP A 85 -13.45 13.17 -5.19
CA ASP A 85 -13.20 14.60 -5.39
C ASP A 85 -11.70 14.87 -5.24
N ASN A 86 -11.08 15.32 -6.32
CA ASN A 86 -9.67 15.74 -6.34
C ASN A 86 -9.51 17.25 -6.60
N SER A 87 -10.57 18.04 -6.44
CA SER A 87 -10.53 19.49 -6.60
C SER A 87 -9.63 20.12 -5.54
N ARG A 88 -8.98 21.24 -5.89
CA ARG A 88 -8.06 21.94 -5.01
C ARG A 88 -8.69 22.23 -3.64
N GLY A 89 -9.93 22.71 -3.64
CA GLY A 89 -10.64 23.04 -2.40
C GLY A 89 -10.83 21.83 -1.49
N PHE A 90 -11.17 20.67 -2.07
CA PHE A 90 -11.33 19.44 -1.31
C PHE A 90 -10.00 18.93 -0.76
N ILE A 91 -8.96 18.88 -1.60
CA ILE A 91 -7.61 18.42 -1.22
C ILE A 91 -7.08 19.17 -0.01
N LEU A 92 -7.15 20.51 -0.05
CA LEU A 92 -6.63 21.36 1.02
C LEU A 92 -7.43 21.17 2.32
N ARG A 93 -8.77 21.14 2.25
CA ARG A 93 -9.62 20.91 3.43
C ARG A 93 -9.37 19.54 4.07
N GLN A 94 -9.23 18.49 3.26
CA GLN A 94 -8.97 17.14 3.76
C GLN A 94 -7.64 17.07 4.49
N LEU A 95 -6.58 17.69 3.96
CA LEU A 95 -5.28 17.70 4.62
C LEU A 95 -5.34 18.40 5.98
N GLU A 96 -5.96 19.58 6.08
CA GLU A 96 -6.07 20.27 7.38
C GLU A 96 -6.79 19.40 8.41
N GLY A 97 -7.89 18.76 8.02
CA GLY A 97 -8.61 17.85 8.91
C GLY A 97 -7.78 16.62 9.33
N SER A 98 -7.01 16.05 8.40
CA SER A 98 -6.09 14.95 8.71
C SER A 98 -5.00 15.37 9.69
N LEU A 99 -4.37 16.52 9.47
CA LEU A 99 -3.33 17.05 10.35
C LEU A 99 -3.86 17.34 11.77
N GLU A 100 -5.07 17.89 11.87
CA GLU A 100 -5.75 18.11 13.14
C GLU A 100 -5.99 16.79 13.89
N ARG A 101 -6.59 15.79 13.23
CA ARG A 101 -6.86 14.46 13.84
C ARG A 101 -5.58 13.72 14.23
N LEU A 102 -4.55 13.79 13.39
CA LEU A 102 -3.23 13.20 13.64
C LEU A 102 -2.42 13.96 14.69
N GLY A 103 -2.80 15.21 15.03
CA GLY A 103 -2.08 16.05 15.98
C GLY A 103 -0.64 16.34 15.55
N THR A 104 -0.41 16.59 14.26
CA THR A 104 0.92 16.85 13.67
C THR A 104 0.84 17.94 12.60
N ASP A 105 1.93 18.66 12.37
CA ASP A 105 1.98 19.73 11.37
C ASP A 105 2.27 19.21 9.94
N TRP A 106 2.66 17.94 9.82
CA TRP A 106 3.07 17.36 8.54
C TRP A 106 2.85 15.85 8.44
N VAL A 107 2.68 15.36 7.21
CA VAL A 107 2.73 13.94 6.81
C VAL A 107 3.91 13.69 5.87
N ASP A 108 4.46 12.47 5.86
CA ASP A 108 5.54 12.12 4.95
C ASP A 108 5.02 11.95 3.53
N ILE A 109 3.88 11.28 3.37
CA ILE A 109 3.27 11.01 2.07
C ILE A 109 1.79 11.38 2.13
N TYR A 110 1.36 12.29 1.25
CA TYR A 110 -0.05 12.59 1.04
C TYR A 110 -0.50 12.03 -0.30
N MET A 111 -1.59 11.26 -0.30
CA MET A 111 -1.91 10.37 -1.41
C MET A 111 -3.34 10.51 -1.89
N ILE A 112 -3.54 10.56 -3.20
CA ILE A 112 -4.87 10.36 -3.82
C ILE A 112 -5.28 8.91 -3.56
N HIS A 113 -6.39 8.68 -2.86
CA HIS A 113 -6.91 7.35 -2.54
C HIS A 113 -7.66 6.74 -3.74
N ILE A 114 -8.52 7.55 -4.37
CA ILE A 114 -9.22 7.20 -5.62
C ILE A 114 -9.13 8.39 -6.56
N PRO A 115 -8.74 8.17 -7.84
CA PRO A 115 -8.78 9.22 -8.84
C PRO A 115 -10.22 9.67 -9.12
N ASP A 116 -10.39 10.98 -9.18
CA ASP A 116 -11.56 11.62 -9.76
C ASP A 116 -11.29 11.92 -11.24
N GLU A 117 -12.29 11.66 -12.11
CA GLU A 117 -12.23 11.95 -13.55
C GLU A 117 -12.74 13.36 -13.89
N GLY A 118 -13.47 14.00 -12.97
CA GLY A 118 -14.09 15.32 -13.15
C GLY A 118 -13.14 16.49 -12.91
N THR A 119 -12.16 16.35 -12.01
CA THR A 119 -11.18 17.41 -11.75
C THR A 119 -10.02 17.38 -12.76
N PRO A 120 -9.68 18.53 -13.39
CA PRO A 120 -8.48 18.65 -14.20
C PRO A 120 -7.20 18.25 -13.44
N LEU A 121 -6.34 17.47 -14.09
CA LEU A 121 -5.14 16.92 -13.46
C LEU A 121 -4.13 18.00 -13.08
N ASP A 122 -4.08 19.11 -13.83
CA ASP A 122 -3.24 20.26 -13.54
C ASP A 122 -3.68 21.01 -12.27
N GLU A 123 -4.98 21.15 -12.03
CA GLU A 123 -5.52 21.68 -10.78
C GLU A 123 -5.09 20.81 -9.58
N THR A 124 -5.30 19.49 -9.71
CA THR A 124 -4.94 18.51 -8.69
C THR A 124 -3.44 18.58 -8.36
N LEU A 125 -2.59 18.55 -9.38
CA LEU A 125 -1.13 18.57 -9.21
C LEU A 125 -0.62 19.89 -8.62
N ARG A 126 -1.20 21.04 -9.00
CA ARG A 126 -0.86 22.33 -8.38
C ARG A 126 -1.26 22.39 -6.91
N ALA A 127 -2.43 21.85 -6.54
CA ALA A 127 -2.86 21.79 -5.15
C ALA A 127 -1.91 20.94 -4.30
N LEU A 128 -1.52 19.78 -4.82
CA LEU A 128 -0.54 18.90 -4.19
C LEU A 128 0.86 19.52 -4.11
N ASP A 129 1.27 20.29 -5.12
CA ASP A 129 2.53 21.02 -5.13
C ASP A 129 2.60 22.10 -4.03
N ASP A 130 1.52 22.86 -3.85
CA ASP A 130 1.41 23.85 -2.77
C ASP A 130 1.51 23.21 -1.39
N ILE A 131 0.92 22.02 -1.22
CA ILE A 131 1.02 21.23 0.02
C ILE A 131 2.46 20.81 0.30
N VAL A 132 3.19 20.33 -0.73
CA VAL A 132 4.60 19.97 -0.56
C VAL A 132 5.45 21.21 -0.28
N THR A 133 5.23 22.29 -1.02
CA THR A 133 5.96 23.55 -0.88
C THR A 133 5.74 24.21 0.48
N SER A 134 4.54 24.12 1.03
CA SER A 134 4.22 24.59 2.39
C SER A 134 4.82 23.72 3.51
N GLY A 135 5.34 22.54 3.16
CA GLY A 135 5.92 21.61 4.11
C GLY A 135 4.92 20.77 4.90
N LYS A 136 3.62 20.82 4.55
CA LYS A 136 2.57 20.00 5.17
C LYS A 136 2.58 18.55 4.69
N ALA A 137 3.14 18.29 3.50
CA ALA A 137 3.57 16.96 3.08
C ALA A 137 5.03 16.98 2.60
N ARG A 138 5.75 15.86 2.71
CA ARG A 138 7.09 15.74 2.10
C ARG A 138 7.03 15.21 0.68
N TYR A 139 6.12 14.27 0.42
CA TYR A 139 5.95 13.62 -0.86
C TYR A 139 4.48 13.41 -1.20
N ILE A 140 4.22 13.20 -2.48
CA ILE A 140 2.88 12.89 -2.99
C ILE A 140 2.88 11.55 -3.71
N ALA A 141 1.75 10.86 -3.61
CA ALA A 141 1.56 9.55 -4.22
C ALA A 141 0.12 9.40 -4.71
N VAL A 142 -0.15 8.27 -5.37
CA VAL A 142 -1.48 7.92 -5.87
C VAL A 142 -1.84 6.50 -5.49
N SER A 143 -3.12 6.20 -5.46
CA SER A 143 -3.69 4.87 -5.28
C SER A 143 -4.75 4.64 -6.35
N ASN A 144 -4.88 3.40 -6.81
CA ASN A 144 -5.96 2.98 -7.72
C ASN A 144 -6.08 3.78 -9.03
N MET A 145 -4.98 4.38 -9.50
CA MET A 145 -4.94 5.11 -10.77
C MET A 145 -4.58 4.19 -11.93
N ALA A 146 -5.30 4.35 -13.05
CA ALA A 146 -5.01 3.60 -14.27
C ALA A 146 -3.58 3.88 -14.77
N PRO A 147 -2.88 2.88 -15.34
CA PRO A 147 -1.48 3.03 -15.75
C PRO A 147 -1.22 4.22 -16.69
N TRP A 148 -2.08 4.41 -17.70
CA TRP A 148 -1.96 5.53 -18.64
C TRP A 148 -2.09 6.89 -17.95
N ARG A 149 -2.96 6.99 -16.94
CA ARG A 149 -3.19 8.21 -16.17
C ARG A 149 -2.01 8.52 -15.24
N VAL A 150 -1.35 7.50 -14.69
CA VAL A 150 -0.09 7.67 -13.93
C VAL A 150 1.01 8.27 -14.81
N VAL A 151 1.12 7.82 -16.05
CA VAL A 151 2.08 8.36 -17.02
C VAL A 151 1.73 9.79 -17.42
N GLU A 152 0.45 10.07 -17.68
CA GLU A 152 -0.06 11.42 -17.95
C GLU A 152 0.24 12.36 -16.78
N ALA A 153 -0.01 11.96 -15.53
CA ALA A 153 0.27 12.76 -14.35
C ALA A 153 1.76 13.13 -14.22
N ASP A 154 2.67 12.19 -14.50
CA ASP A 154 4.10 12.51 -14.49
C ASP A 154 4.51 13.43 -15.64
N TRP A 155 3.81 13.39 -16.77
CA TRP A 155 4.04 14.32 -17.88
C TRP A 155 3.54 15.73 -17.55
N VAL A 156 2.29 15.85 -17.07
CA VAL A 156 1.69 17.12 -16.65
C VAL A 156 2.50 17.77 -15.52
N ALA A 157 2.93 17.00 -14.51
CA ALA A 157 3.76 17.54 -13.43
C ALA A 157 5.08 18.15 -13.95
N LYS A 158 5.71 17.53 -14.95
CA LYS A 158 6.93 18.05 -15.58
C LYS A 158 6.67 19.34 -16.38
N GLU A 159 5.57 19.39 -17.10
CA GLU A 159 5.15 20.58 -17.85
C GLU A 159 4.87 21.76 -16.92
N LEU A 160 4.15 21.51 -15.82
CA LEU A 160 3.82 22.51 -14.80
C LEU A 160 5.01 22.87 -13.90
N ARG A 161 6.11 22.10 -13.97
CA ARG A 161 7.29 22.20 -13.08
C ARG A 161 6.93 22.03 -11.60
N THR A 162 6.00 21.13 -11.31
CA THR A 162 5.58 20.78 -9.94
C THR A 162 6.23 19.48 -9.49
N HIS A 163 6.04 19.15 -8.21
CA HIS A 163 6.25 17.80 -7.71
C HIS A 163 5.32 16.81 -8.44
N GLY A 164 5.80 15.57 -8.60
CA GLY A 164 5.04 14.47 -9.18
C GLY A 164 5.11 13.24 -8.30
N PHE A 165 4.25 12.26 -8.55
CA PHE A 165 4.12 11.09 -7.68
C PHE A 165 5.43 10.31 -7.52
N ILE A 166 5.63 9.75 -6.32
CA ILE A 166 6.79 8.90 -6.02
C ILE A 166 6.45 7.40 -6.04
N CYS A 167 5.18 7.06 -5.80
CA CYS A 167 4.68 5.69 -5.88
C CYS A 167 3.20 5.62 -6.21
N SER A 168 2.78 4.41 -6.57
CA SER A 168 1.38 4.02 -6.60
C SER A 168 1.09 2.96 -5.53
N GLN A 169 -0.06 3.06 -4.87
CA GLN A 169 -0.59 2.05 -3.96
C GLN A 169 -1.72 1.28 -4.67
N ASN A 170 -1.54 -0.02 -4.91
CA ASN A 170 -2.51 -0.85 -5.62
C ASN A 170 -2.55 -2.26 -5.03
N GLU A 171 -3.64 -2.99 -5.29
CA GLU A 171 -3.73 -4.40 -4.96
C GLU A 171 -2.69 -5.20 -5.73
N TYR A 172 -1.91 -6.02 -5.03
CA TYR A 172 -0.96 -6.93 -5.65
C TYR A 172 -0.62 -8.07 -4.69
N SER A 173 -0.80 -9.30 -5.15
CA SER A 173 -0.53 -10.52 -4.38
C SER A 173 -0.32 -11.71 -5.32
N LEU A 174 0.00 -12.88 -4.77
CA LEU A 174 0.09 -14.12 -5.55
C LEU A 174 -1.24 -14.50 -6.25
N LEU A 175 -2.38 -13.93 -5.81
CA LEU A 175 -3.70 -14.16 -6.42
C LEU A 175 -4.20 -12.98 -7.27
N GLN A 176 -3.54 -11.83 -7.20
CA GLN A 176 -3.89 -10.64 -7.97
C GLN A 176 -2.62 -10.08 -8.59
N ARG A 177 -2.43 -10.36 -9.88
CA ARG A 177 -1.21 -10.02 -10.65
C ARG A 177 -1.47 -8.98 -11.75
N GLU A 178 -2.63 -8.32 -11.74
CA GLU A 178 -3.01 -7.36 -12.78
C GLU A 178 -2.01 -6.19 -12.93
N PRO A 179 -1.42 -5.63 -11.84
CA PRO A 179 -0.41 -4.59 -11.95
C PRO A 179 0.79 -4.94 -12.83
N GLU A 180 1.11 -6.22 -13.02
CA GLU A 180 2.28 -6.64 -13.81
C GLU A 180 2.15 -6.33 -15.30
N LYS A 181 0.92 -6.27 -15.83
CA LYS A 181 0.68 -6.09 -17.27
C LYS A 181 1.11 -4.70 -17.74
N GLU A 182 0.74 -3.67 -16.99
CA GLU A 182 0.91 -2.28 -17.43
C GLU A 182 1.39 -1.34 -16.32
N LEU A 183 0.86 -1.46 -15.10
CA LEU A 183 1.17 -0.54 -14.02
C LEU A 183 2.63 -0.62 -13.59
N ILE A 184 3.14 -1.80 -13.26
CA ILE A 184 4.52 -2.02 -12.81
C ILE A 184 5.52 -1.58 -13.89
N PRO A 185 5.36 -1.94 -15.18
CA PRO A 185 6.18 -1.40 -16.26
C PRO A 185 6.14 0.14 -16.33
N ALA A 186 4.96 0.75 -16.25
CA ALA A 186 4.79 2.21 -16.29
C ALA A 186 5.51 2.90 -15.11
N LEU A 187 5.30 2.40 -13.89
CA LEU A 187 5.97 2.91 -12.69
C LEU A 187 7.49 2.81 -12.82
N SER A 188 7.99 1.64 -13.25
CA SER A 188 9.43 1.42 -13.42
C SER A 188 10.03 2.37 -14.46
N HIS A 189 9.33 2.58 -15.59
CA HIS A 189 9.75 3.50 -16.65
C HIS A 189 9.80 4.96 -16.17
N ARG A 190 8.87 5.37 -15.30
CA ARG A 190 8.86 6.72 -14.71
C ARG A 190 9.71 6.83 -13.43
N GLY A 191 10.35 5.74 -13.02
CA GLY A 191 11.15 5.70 -11.82
C GLY A 191 10.32 5.86 -10.54
N MET A 192 9.08 5.39 -10.55
CA MET A 192 8.20 5.28 -9.39
C MET A 192 8.22 3.85 -8.87
N THR A 193 7.67 3.64 -7.67
CA THR A 193 7.56 2.31 -7.05
C THR A 193 6.11 1.94 -6.78
N LEU A 194 5.89 0.68 -6.42
CA LEU A 194 4.62 0.12 -6.00
C LEU A 194 4.62 -0.13 -4.49
N ASN A 195 3.53 0.24 -3.83
CA ASN A 195 3.23 -0.13 -2.45
C ASN A 195 2.01 -1.05 -2.43
N PRO A 196 2.18 -2.38 -2.45
CA PRO A 196 1.07 -3.30 -2.56
C PRO A 196 0.21 -3.35 -1.30
N TYR A 197 -1.12 -3.29 -1.46
CA TYR A 197 -2.10 -3.69 -0.43
C TYR A 197 -2.70 -5.07 -0.72
N PHE A 198 -3.40 -5.63 0.29
CA PHE A 198 -3.90 -7.01 0.30
C PHE A 198 -2.85 -8.08 -0.05
N PRO A 199 -1.66 -8.05 0.58
CA PRO A 199 -0.60 -9.02 0.30
C PRO A 199 -1.03 -10.47 0.56
N LEU A 200 -1.98 -10.68 1.47
CA LEU A 200 -2.52 -11.98 1.83
C LEU A 200 -3.91 -12.26 1.24
N ALA A 201 -4.40 -11.45 0.28
CA ALA A 201 -5.71 -11.62 -0.35
C ALA A 201 -6.85 -11.80 0.68
N SER A 202 -6.96 -10.83 1.61
CA SER A 202 -7.90 -10.86 2.76
C SER A 202 -7.82 -12.15 3.62
N GLY A 203 -6.64 -12.75 3.68
CA GLY A 203 -6.35 -13.95 4.46
C GLY A 203 -6.47 -15.26 3.66
N MET A 204 -6.81 -15.22 2.36
CA MET A 204 -6.81 -16.40 1.50
C MET A 204 -5.43 -17.08 1.48
N LEU A 205 -4.36 -16.28 1.42
CA LEU A 205 -2.96 -16.73 1.44
C LEU A 205 -2.42 -17.04 2.86
N THR A 206 -3.31 -17.37 3.80
CA THR A 206 -2.90 -17.95 5.11
C THR A 206 -3.09 -19.46 5.16
N GLY A 207 -3.77 -20.04 4.16
CA GLY A 207 -4.07 -21.48 4.09
C GLY A 207 -5.29 -21.90 4.92
N LYS A 208 -5.78 -21.06 5.84
CA LYS A 208 -6.86 -21.43 6.77
C LYS A 208 -8.18 -21.84 6.09
N TYR A 209 -8.45 -21.34 4.88
CA TYR A 209 -9.67 -21.69 4.13
C TYR A 209 -9.55 -23.02 3.36
N LEU A 210 -8.34 -23.59 3.24
CA LEU A 210 -8.16 -24.92 2.64
C LEU A 210 -8.84 -26.03 3.45
N GLU A 211 -8.94 -25.84 4.76
CA GLU A 211 -9.56 -26.78 5.71
C GLU A 211 -10.95 -26.30 6.16
N GLY A 212 -11.54 -25.33 5.45
CA GLY A 212 -12.85 -24.79 5.77
C GLY A 212 -12.87 -23.88 7.01
N GLY A 213 -11.76 -23.22 7.35
CA GLY A 213 -11.69 -22.27 8.45
C GLY A 213 -12.58 -21.02 8.27
N GLU A 214 -12.82 -20.29 9.36
CA GLU A 214 -13.72 -19.14 9.44
C GLU A 214 -13.03 -17.78 9.23
N GLY A 215 -13.83 -16.73 8.98
CA GLY A 215 -13.43 -15.32 9.01
C GLY A 215 -13.93 -14.51 7.80
N ARG A 216 -13.39 -13.29 7.64
CA ARG A 216 -13.88 -12.23 6.72
C ARG A 216 -14.27 -12.67 5.31
N LEU A 217 -13.57 -13.63 4.71
CA LEU A 217 -13.93 -14.12 3.37
C LEU A 217 -15.20 -14.98 3.40
N LYS A 218 -15.38 -15.84 4.41
CA LYS A 218 -16.63 -16.61 4.58
C LYS A 218 -17.81 -15.70 4.94
N ASP A 219 -17.57 -14.68 5.76
CA ASP A 219 -18.57 -13.66 6.08
C ASP A 219 -18.94 -12.79 4.85
N ASN A 220 -18.23 -12.98 3.73
CA ASN A 220 -18.34 -12.22 2.50
C ASN A 220 -18.32 -10.70 2.72
N PHE A 221 -17.53 -10.24 3.68
CA PHE A 221 -17.41 -8.83 4.02
C PHE A 221 -16.98 -8.05 2.77
N LEU A 222 -17.72 -7.00 2.41
CA LEU A 222 -17.53 -6.20 1.19
C LEU A 222 -17.51 -7.01 -0.13
N GLY A 223 -18.11 -8.21 -0.16
CA GLY A 223 -18.10 -9.07 -1.35
C GLY A 223 -16.76 -9.79 -1.60
N LEU A 224 -15.80 -9.68 -0.68
CA LEU A 224 -14.46 -10.26 -0.83
C LEU A 224 -14.47 -11.79 -0.90
N GLY A 225 -15.45 -12.44 -0.26
CA GLY A 225 -15.65 -13.87 -0.35
C GLY A 225 -15.89 -14.33 -1.78
N ASN A 226 -16.77 -13.65 -2.49
CA ASN A 226 -17.05 -13.93 -3.91
C ASN A 226 -15.81 -13.74 -4.79
N MET A 227 -14.94 -12.78 -4.46
CA MET A 227 -13.71 -12.51 -5.21
C MET A 227 -12.63 -13.56 -4.95
N PHE A 228 -12.43 -13.97 -3.70
CA PHE A 228 -11.27 -14.77 -3.31
C PHE A 228 -11.57 -16.26 -3.10
N LEU A 229 -12.77 -16.65 -2.65
CA LEU A 229 -13.15 -18.04 -2.40
C LEU A 229 -13.59 -18.79 -3.66
N THR A 230 -12.88 -18.58 -4.77
CA THR A 230 -13.13 -19.28 -6.03
C THR A 230 -12.40 -20.62 -6.06
N GLU A 231 -12.90 -21.58 -6.83
CA GLU A 231 -12.23 -22.88 -7.00
C GLU A 231 -10.81 -22.72 -7.56
N ARG A 232 -10.64 -21.79 -8.53
CA ARG A 232 -9.33 -21.40 -9.07
C ARG A 232 -8.37 -20.99 -7.97
N ASN A 233 -8.77 -20.06 -7.10
CA ASN A 233 -7.90 -19.57 -6.03
C ASN A 233 -7.58 -20.67 -5.01
N HIS A 234 -8.54 -21.54 -4.68
CA HIS A 234 -8.27 -22.69 -3.81
C HIS A 234 -7.24 -23.65 -4.42
N ALA A 235 -7.30 -23.91 -5.73
CA ALA A 235 -6.34 -24.77 -6.41
C ALA A 235 -4.92 -24.15 -6.41
N ILE A 236 -4.82 -22.84 -6.69
CA ILE A 236 -3.54 -22.11 -6.63
C ILE A 236 -2.98 -22.13 -5.20
N VAL A 237 -3.80 -21.80 -4.20
CA VAL A 237 -3.40 -21.76 -2.79
C VAL A 237 -2.93 -23.13 -2.29
N ARG A 238 -3.58 -24.24 -2.68
CA ARG A 238 -3.09 -25.59 -2.34
C ARG A 238 -1.69 -25.85 -2.89
N ARG A 239 -1.46 -25.51 -4.16
CA ARG A 239 -0.15 -25.70 -4.81
C ARG A 239 0.94 -24.84 -4.16
N LEU A 240 0.62 -23.59 -3.85
CA LEU A 240 1.54 -22.67 -3.15
C LEU A 240 1.82 -23.12 -1.71
N ASP A 241 0.83 -23.65 -1.00
CA ASP A 241 0.98 -24.18 0.36
C ASP A 241 1.90 -25.41 0.38
N THR A 242 1.68 -26.37 -0.53
CA THR A 242 2.60 -27.52 -0.72
C THR A 242 4.01 -27.03 -1.04
N TYR A 243 4.13 -26.12 -2.02
CA TYR A 243 5.41 -25.56 -2.44
C TYR A 243 6.19 -24.91 -1.29
N ALA A 244 5.52 -24.12 -0.46
CA ALA A 244 6.12 -23.47 0.70
C ALA A 244 6.57 -24.50 1.74
N LYS A 245 5.70 -25.47 2.08
CA LYS A 245 5.96 -26.51 3.09
C LYS A 245 7.14 -27.40 2.73
N GLU A 246 7.28 -27.78 1.46
CA GLU A 246 8.43 -28.55 0.96
C GLU A 246 9.77 -27.84 1.17
N ARG A 247 9.76 -26.51 1.26
CA ARG A 247 10.93 -25.65 1.48
C ARG A 247 11.05 -25.16 2.92
N GLY A 248 10.22 -25.65 3.83
CA GLY A 248 10.25 -25.28 5.25
C GLY A 248 9.68 -23.89 5.56
N HIS A 249 8.85 -23.33 4.66
CA HIS A 249 8.21 -22.03 4.83
C HIS A 249 6.69 -22.16 4.95
N SER A 250 6.08 -21.20 5.64
CA SER A 250 4.63 -21.02 5.65
C SER A 250 4.15 -20.30 4.39
N LEU A 251 2.85 -20.44 4.08
CA LEU A 251 2.25 -19.70 2.97
C LEU A 251 2.29 -18.17 3.17
N ILE A 252 2.23 -17.71 4.43
CA ILE A 252 2.36 -16.29 4.78
C ILE A 252 3.77 -15.79 4.44
N GLU A 253 4.82 -16.55 4.81
CA GLU A 253 6.21 -16.24 4.45
C GLU A 253 6.41 -16.22 2.94
N LEU A 254 5.84 -17.19 2.22
CA LEU A 254 5.87 -17.24 0.76
C LEU A 254 5.25 -15.97 0.16
N ALA A 255 4.04 -15.59 0.56
CA ALA A 255 3.34 -14.43 0.00
C ALA A 255 4.06 -13.10 0.28
N MET A 256 4.50 -12.90 1.53
CA MET A 256 5.19 -11.66 1.94
C MET A 256 6.59 -11.55 1.33
N SER A 257 7.35 -12.64 1.32
CA SER A 257 8.71 -12.65 0.75
C SER A 257 8.70 -12.56 -0.78
N TRP A 258 7.71 -13.16 -1.44
CA TRP A 258 7.54 -13.01 -2.89
C TRP A 258 7.34 -11.55 -3.29
N LEU A 259 6.46 -10.82 -2.57
CA LEU A 259 6.27 -9.38 -2.79
C LEU A 259 7.56 -8.58 -2.50
N ALA A 260 8.27 -8.91 -1.43
CA ALA A 260 9.52 -8.23 -1.06
C ALA A 260 10.64 -8.44 -2.08
N CYS A 261 10.60 -9.55 -2.83
CA CYS A 261 11.54 -9.84 -3.92
C CYS A 261 11.23 -9.08 -5.22
N GLN A 262 10.06 -8.45 -5.34
CA GLN A 262 9.69 -7.73 -6.56
C GLN A 262 10.47 -6.42 -6.71
N PRO A 263 11.13 -6.15 -7.85
CA PRO A 263 11.93 -4.94 -8.04
C PRO A 263 11.13 -3.62 -7.91
N ALA A 264 9.86 -3.62 -8.29
CA ALA A 264 9.02 -2.43 -8.20
C ALA A 264 8.49 -2.16 -6.78
N VAL A 265 8.46 -3.16 -5.91
CA VAL A 265 7.86 -3.04 -4.56
C VAL A 265 8.82 -2.30 -3.63
N ALA A 266 8.33 -1.21 -3.01
CA ALA A 266 9.10 -0.40 -2.06
C ALA A 266 8.75 -0.69 -0.60
N GLY A 267 7.50 -1.05 -0.31
CA GLY A 267 7.05 -1.48 1.01
C GLY A 267 5.70 -2.18 0.91
N ILE A 268 5.48 -3.21 1.73
CA ILE A 268 4.25 -4.02 1.71
C ILE A 268 3.28 -3.50 2.77
N ILE A 269 2.01 -3.33 2.42
CA ILE A 269 0.94 -2.88 3.33
C ILE A 269 0.26 -4.11 3.93
N ALA A 270 0.69 -4.49 5.13
CA ALA A 270 0.16 -5.66 5.83
C ALA A 270 -0.76 -5.24 6.98
N GLY A 271 -1.97 -5.80 7.00
CA GLY A 271 -2.91 -5.63 8.10
C GLY A 271 -2.61 -6.58 9.25
N ALA A 272 -2.98 -6.19 10.46
CA ALA A 272 -2.94 -7.02 11.66
C ALA A 272 -4.15 -6.70 12.55
N THR A 273 -4.82 -7.74 13.04
CA THR A 273 -5.88 -7.62 14.05
C THR A 273 -5.42 -8.10 15.41
N LYS A 274 -4.18 -8.58 15.55
CA LYS A 274 -3.55 -8.92 16.83
C LYS A 274 -2.11 -8.40 16.86
N PRO A 275 -1.59 -7.92 18.01
CA PRO A 275 -0.23 -7.39 18.09
C PRO A 275 0.85 -8.35 17.57
N GLU A 276 0.69 -9.65 17.82
CA GLU A 276 1.66 -10.68 17.42
C GLU A 276 1.76 -10.80 15.90
N GLN A 277 0.67 -10.54 15.17
CA GLN A 277 0.65 -10.57 13.71
C GLN A 277 1.55 -9.50 13.09
N VAL A 278 1.79 -8.38 13.79
CA VAL A 278 2.71 -7.34 13.29
C VAL A 278 4.13 -7.88 13.23
N ALA A 279 4.60 -8.49 14.32
CA ALA A 279 5.92 -9.11 14.36
C ALA A 279 6.04 -10.24 13.34
N GLN A 280 4.99 -11.06 13.20
CA GLN A 280 4.92 -12.12 12.19
C GLN A 280 5.02 -11.56 10.77
N ASN A 281 4.29 -10.51 10.43
CA ASN A 281 4.32 -9.88 9.10
C ASN A 281 5.72 -9.35 8.76
N VAL A 282 6.42 -8.74 9.73
CA VAL A 282 7.79 -8.25 9.53
C VAL A 282 8.76 -9.43 9.28
N MET A 283 8.64 -10.50 10.05
CA MET A 283 9.48 -11.70 9.87
C MET A 283 9.16 -12.46 8.58
N ALA A 284 7.90 -12.39 8.11
CA ALA A 284 7.42 -13.12 6.95
C ALA A 284 8.09 -12.68 5.62
N ALA A 285 8.71 -11.49 5.58
CA ALA A 285 9.40 -10.97 4.40
C ALA A 285 10.92 -11.25 4.40
N SER A 286 11.36 -12.33 5.05
CA SER A 286 12.79 -12.65 5.25
C SER A 286 13.36 -13.70 4.29
N TRP A 287 12.51 -14.45 3.57
CA TRP A 287 12.96 -15.46 2.62
C TRP A 287 13.47 -14.79 1.34
N LYS A 288 14.77 -14.95 1.08
CA LYS A 288 15.40 -14.49 -0.16
C LYS A 288 15.21 -15.55 -1.24
N MET A 289 14.31 -15.28 -2.18
CA MET A 289 14.02 -16.19 -3.28
C MET A 289 15.03 -16.02 -4.41
N SER A 290 15.44 -17.16 -4.97
CA SER A 290 16.20 -17.26 -6.20
C SER A 290 15.33 -16.96 -7.44
N ALA A 291 15.97 -16.73 -8.58
CA ALA A 291 15.27 -16.53 -9.84
C ALA A 291 14.43 -17.76 -10.24
N ASP A 292 14.95 -18.97 -9.98
CA ASP A 292 14.27 -20.23 -10.28
C ASP A 292 13.00 -20.37 -9.44
N GLU A 293 13.08 -20.11 -8.12
CA GLU A 293 11.91 -20.14 -7.24
C GLU A 293 10.84 -19.12 -7.66
N LEU A 294 11.24 -17.89 -8.05
CA LEU A 294 10.31 -16.90 -8.56
C LEU A 294 9.63 -17.36 -9.86
N SER A 295 10.35 -18.08 -10.72
CA SER A 295 9.80 -18.67 -11.95
C SER A 295 8.82 -19.81 -11.66
N GLU A 296 9.15 -20.69 -10.72
CA GLU A 296 8.26 -21.78 -10.27
C GLU A 296 6.96 -21.23 -9.68
N ILE A 297 7.04 -20.20 -8.83
CA ILE A 297 5.87 -19.51 -8.27
C ILE A 297 5.04 -18.84 -9.38
N ALA A 298 5.70 -18.22 -10.36
CA ALA A 298 4.99 -17.62 -11.50
C ALA A 298 4.23 -18.68 -12.31
N ALA A 299 4.78 -19.88 -12.49
CA ALA A 299 4.10 -20.99 -13.16
C ALA A 299 2.92 -21.57 -12.35
N ILE A 300 2.96 -21.49 -11.01
CA ILE A 300 1.83 -21.89 -10.16
C ILE A 300 0.65 -20.92 -10.28
N THR A 301 0.95 -19.62 -10.45
CA THR A 301 -0.03 -18.52 -10.40
C THR A 301 -0.53 -18.04 -11.76
N ALA A 302 0.00 -18.60 -12.86
CA ALA A 302 -0.44 -18.31 -14.23
C ALA A 302 -1.93 -18.65 -14.47
#